data_AF-A8PD95-F1
#
_entry.id   AF-A8PD95-F1
#
_cell.length_a   1.000
_cell.length_b   1.000
_cell.length_c   1.000
_cell.angle_alpha   90.00
_cell.angle_beta   90.00
_cell.angle_gamma   90.00
#
_symmetry.space_group_name_H-M   'P 1'
#
loop_
_entity.id
_entity.type
_entity.pdbx_description
1 polymer ?
#
loop_
_entity_poly.entity_id
_entity_poly.type
_entity_poly.pdbx_seq_one_letter_code
_entity_poly.pdbx_strand_id
1 'polypeptide(L)' 'MKSLLNGLTECEQLQCDGSVGYGGSPDETGETRLDALIYDGLNHEMGAVASLPNIKDAARVAYAVMKYTKHSILVGEH' A
#
# COMPACT_ATOMS: atom_id res chain seq x y z
N MET A 1 3.83 -13.04 -7.26
CA MET A 1 3.12 -11.73 -7.32
C MET A 1 1.61 -11.83 -7.08
N LYS A 2 0.83 -12.50 -7.94
CA LYS A 2 -0.65 -12.53 -7.82
C LYS A 2 -1.18 -12.98 -6.44
N SER A 3 -0.66 -14.08 -5.89
CA SER A 3 -1.10 -14.58 -4.58
C SER A 3 -0.74 -13.64 -3.42
N LEU A 4 0.42 -12.96 -3.51
CA LEU A 4 0.84 -11.97 -2.52
C LEU A 4 -0.14 -10.79 -2.50
N LEU A 5 -0.42 -10.22 -3.68
CA LEU A 5 -1.37 -9.10 -3.79
C LEU A 5 -2.76 -9.47 -3.29
N ASN A 6 -3.26 -10.66 -3.63
CA ASN A 6 -4.56 -11.12 -3.15
C ASN A 6 -4.61 -11.23 -1.62
N GLY A 7 -3.55 -11.78 -0.99
CA GLY A 7 -3.50 -11.91 0.47
C GLY A 7 -3.40 -10.55 1.19
N LEU A 8 -2.63 -9.62 0.65
CA LEU A 8 -2.53 -8.26 1.20
C LEU A 8 -3.87 -7.53 1.05
N THR A 9 -4.49 -7.58 -0.14
CA THR A 9 -5.81 -6.99 -0.36
C THR A 9 -6.87 -7.58 0.55
N GLU A 10 -6.83 -8.89 0.84
CA GLU A 10 -7.76 -9.49 1.80
C GLU A 10 -7.62 -8.85 3.18
N CYS A 11 -6.40 -8.66 3.70
CA CYS A 11 -6.21 -8.00 4.99
C CYS A 11 -6.53 -6.50 4.98
N GLU A 12 -6.31 -5.79 3.87
CA GLU A 12 -6.76 -4.41 3.70
C GLU A 12 -8.29 -4.29 3.78
N GLN A 13 -9.02 -5.31 3.31
CA GLN A 13 -10.48 -5.34 3.36
C GLN A 13 -11.03 -5.83 4.70
N LEU A 14 -10.42 -6.86 5.29
CA LEU A 14 -10.80 -7.41 6.60
C LEU A 14 -10.35 -6.54 7.77
N GLN A 15 -9.55 -5.50 7.51
CA GLN A 15 -8.98 -4.62 8.53
C GLN A 15 -8.24 -5.40 9.61
N CYS A 16 -7.31 -6.27 9.19
CA CYS A 16 -6.61 -7.21 10.08
C CYS A 16 -6.04 -6.50 11.34
N ASP A 17 -6.50 -6.95 12.50
CA ASP A 17 -6.20 -6.39 13.83
C ASP A 17 -6.43 -4.87 13.97
N GLY A 18 -7.26 -4.27 13.11
CA GLY A 18 -7.48 -2.84 13.05
C GLY A 18 -6.24 -2.03 12.64
N SER A 19 -5.19 -2.70 12.15
CA SER A 19 -3.88 -2.12 11.85
C SER A 19 -3.55 -2.06 10.35
N VAL A 20 -4.34 -2.74 9.51
CA VAL A 20 -4.13 -2.83 8.06
C VAL A 20 -5.36 -2.30 7.35
N GLY A 21 -5.17 -1.54 6.27
CA GLY A 21 -6.28 -0.99 5.48
C GLY A 21 -6.97 0.22 6.11
N TYR A 22 -8.10 0.59 5.55
CA TYR A 22 -8.82 1.81 5.92
C TYR A 22 -9.47 1.70 7.30
N GLY A 23 -9.75 2.85 7.94
CA GLY A 23 -10.51 2.91 9.20
C GLY A 23 -9.75 2.46 10.45
N GLY A 24 -8.44 2.22 10.34
CA GLY A 24 -7.53 1.92 11.45
C GLY A 24 -6.43 2.97 11.58
N SER A 25 -5.73 2.98 12.73
CA SER A 25 -4.53 3.78 13.01
C SER A 25 -4.49 5.20 12.37
N PRO A 26 -5.42 6.10 12.71
CA PRO A 26 -5.36 7.47 12.19
C PRO A 26 -4.16 8.23 12.75
N ASP A 27 -3.67 9.20 11.97
CA ASP A 27 -2.66 10.17 12.42
C ASP A 27 -3.24 11.22 13.40
N GLU A 28 -2.43 12.19 13.83
CA GLU A 28 -2.83 13.24 14.76
C GLU A 28 -3.96 14.15 14.25
N THR A 29 -4.21 14.14 12.95
CA THR A 29 -5.32 14.89 12.32
C THR A 29 -6.60 14.07 12.27
N GLY A 30 -6.54 12.79 12.64
CA GLY A 30 -7.64 11.85 12.55
C GLY A 30 -7.78 11.20 11.17
N GLU A 31 -6.83 11.38 10.25
CA GLU A 31 -6.86 10.78 8.93
C GLU A 31 -6.12 9.43 8.91
N THR A 32 -6.75 8.39 8.40
CA THR A 32 -6.06 7.11 8.12
C THR A 32 -5.30 7.24 6.81
N ARG A 33 -3.98 7.12 6.87
CA ARG A 33 -3.09 7.11 5.70
C ARG A 33 -2.35 5.79 5.64
N LEU A 34 -2.27 5.20 4.45
CA LEU A 34 -1.78 3.83 4.27
C LEU A 34 -0.38 3.80 3.67
N ASP A 35 0.42 2.86 4.17
CA ASP A 35 1.74 2.54 3.65
C ASP A 35 1.74 1.11 3.10
N ALA A 36 2.35 0.91 1.93
CA ALA A 36 2.50 -0.43 1.36
C ALA A 36 3.74 -0.52 0.46
N LEU A 37 4.36 -1.69 0.44
CA LEU A 37 5.52 -1.99 -0.40
C LEU A 37 5.38 -3.37 -1.03
N ILE A 38 5.77 -3.47 -2.30
CA ILE A 38 5.89 -4.73 -3.03
C ILE A 38 7.31 -4.81 -3.61
N TYR A 39 7.91 -5.99 -3.49
CA TYR A 39 9.24 -6.30 -4.01
C TYR A 39 9.20 -7.56 -4.88
N ASP A 40 9.71 -7.47 -6.11
CA ASP A 40 9.95 -8.62 -6.98
C ASP A 40 11.43 -9.00 -6.95
N GLY A 41 11.75 -10.06 -6.22
CA GLY A 41 13.12 -10.53 -6.06
C GLY A 41 13.75 -11.16 -7.29
N LEU A 42 12.97 -11.54 -8.31
CA LEU A 42 13.53 -12.10 -9.55
C LEU A 42 14.08 -11.01 -10.46
N ASN A 43 13.33 -9.90 -10.57
CA ASN A 43 13.70 -8.77 -11.43
C ASN A 43 14.42 -7.65 -10.68
N HIS A 44 14.51 -7.73 -9.35
CA HIS A 44 15.01 -6.67 -8.47
C HIS A 44 14.24 -5.35 -8.62
N GLU A 45 12.94 -5.46 -8.86
CA GLU A 45 12.04 -4.31 -8.97
C GLU A 45 11.23 -4.12 -7.70
N MET A 46 10.90 -2.86 -7.38
CA MET A 46 10.07 -2.54 -6.23
C MET A 46 9.15 -1.36 -6.50
N GLY A 47 8.04 -1.33 -5.79
CA GLY A 47 7.15 -0.18 -5.74
C GLY A 47 6.57 -0.03 -4.35
N ALA A 48 6.46 1.21 -3.92
CA ALA A 48 5.97 1.56 -2.60
C ALA A 48 5.11 2.82 -2.65
N VAL A 49 4.20 2.89 -1.69
CA VAL A 49 3.44 4.08 -1.35
C VAL A 49 3.60 4.35 0.14
N ALA A 50 3.68 5.63 0.49
CA ALA A 50 3.64 6.05 1.89
C ALA A 50 2.69 7.23 2.07
N SER A 51 2.10 7.35 3.26
CA SER A 51 1.15 8.40 3.61
C SER A 51 0.00 8.50 2.58
N LEU A 52 -0.45 7.38 2.00
CA LEU A 52 -1.43 7.38 0.92
C LEU A 52 -2.84 7.69 1.47
N PRO A 53 -3.45 8.83 1.09
CA PRO A 53 -4.76 9.18 1.58
C PRO A 53 -5.86 8.62 0.68
N ASN A 54 -7.04 8.37 1.24
CA ASN A 54 -8.29 8.12 0.50
C ASN A 54 -8.29 6.95 -0.51
N ILE A 55 -7.37 5.99 -0.40
CA ILE A 55 -7.33 4.78 -1.23
C ILE A 55 -7.27 3.54 -0.34
N LYS A 56 -8.14 2.56 -0.60
CA LYS A 56 -8.25 1.34 0.21
C LYS A 56 -7.24 0.25 -0.16
N ASP A 57 -6.94 0.10 -1.45
CA ASP A 57 -6.11 -0.98 -1.99
C ASP A 57 -4.62 -0.55 -2.09
N ALA A 58 -3.98 -0.20 -0.96
CA ALA A 58 -2.62 0.35 -0.94
C ALA A 58 -1.57 -0.57 -1.60
N ALA A 59 -1.64 -1.88 -1.37
CA ALA A 59 -0.76 -2.88 -1.96
C ALA A 59 -0.85 -2.92 -3.49
N ARG A 60 -2.04 -2.69 -4.07
CA ARG A 60 -2.21 -2.63 -5.52
C ARG A 60 -1.64 -1.35 -6.11
N VAL A 61 -1.73 -0.23 -5.38
CA VAL A 61 -1.08 1.02 -5.78
C VAL A 61 0.44 0.85 -5.74
N ALA A 62 1.01 0.26 -4.69
CA ALA A 62 2.43 -0.06 -4.63
C ALA A 62 2.89 -0.93 -5.82
N TYR A 63 2.10 -1.94 -6.20
CA TYR A 63 2.37 -2.72 -7.42
C TYR A 63 2.26 -1.90 -8.71
N ALA A 64 1.32 -0.95 -8.77
CA ALA A 64 1.19 -0.05 -9.91
C ALA A 64 2.39 0.91 -10.02
N VAL A 65 2.93 1.40 -8.90
CA VAL A 65 4.18 2.20 -8.87
C VAL A 65 5.32 1.40 -9.48
N MET A 66 5.50 0.16 -9.06
CA MET A 66 6.53 -0.75 -9.59
C MET A 66 6.38 -0.96 -11.10
N LYS A 67 5.15 -1.19 -11.58
CA LYS A 67 4.89 -1.64 -12.95
C LYS A 67 4.80 -0.52 -13.98
N TYR A 68 4.30 0.65 -13.57
CA TYR A 68 3.91 1.72 -14.49
C TYR A 68 4.69 3.01 -14.30
N THR A 69 5.68 3.03 -13.41
CA THR A 69 6.54 4.20 -13.21
C THR A 69 8.01 3.78 -13.20
N LYS A 70 8.91 4.76 -13.31
CA LYS A 70 10.36 4.55 -13.12
C LYS A 70 10.80 4.83 -11.68
N HIS A 71 9.85 5.14 -10.79
CA HIS A 71 10.11 5.50 -9.40
C HIS A 71 9.85 4.31 -8.49
N SER A 72 10.61 4.20 -7.41
CA SER A 72 10.45 3.12 -6.42
C SER A 72 9.42 3.46 -5.34
N ILE A 73 9.17 4.74 -5.07
CA ILE A 73 8.25 5.20 -4.04
C ILE A 73 7.55 6.48 -4.48
N LEU A 74 6.25 6.57 -4.19
CA LEU A 74 5.46 7.79 -4.24
C LEU A 74 4.86 8.04 -2.85
N VAL A 75 4.78 9.29 -2.42
CA VAL A 75 4.30 9.66 -1.09
C VAL A 75 3.11 10.61 -1.24
N GLY A 76 2.12 10.46 -0.37
CA GLY A 76 0.99 11.39 -0.30
C GLY A 76 1.41 12.81 0.08
N GLU A 77 0.55 13.76 -0.26
CA GLU A 77 0.68 15.15 0.19
C GLU A 77 0.32 15.27 1.67
N HIS A 78 0.83 16.32 2.32
CA HIS A 78 0.65 16.55 3.75
C HIS A 78 -0.35 17.66 4.02
#